data_AF-A0A1Q7J0A8-F1
#
_entry.id   AF-A0A1Q7J0A8-F1
#
_cell.length_a   1.000
_cell.length_b   1.000
_cell.length_c   1.000
_cell.angle_alpha   90.00
_cell.angle_beta   90.00
_cell.angle_gamma   90.00
#
_symmetry.space_group_name_H-M   'P 1'
#
loop_
_entity.id
_entity.type
_entity.pdbx_description
1 polymer ?
#
loop_
_entity_poly.entity_id
_entity_poly.type
_entity_poly.pdbx_seq_one_letter_code
_entity_poly.pdbx_strand_id
1 'polypeptide(L)'
;MRRLGLVMTVLATAGCSALRDAFTAHPSAAATAGGQVLTVDRLAELASKVKGMPLQPENVGRLADVYIDYTLFALALAQGKTLTDTATVAATMWPLASQLKWDHFHERLTSVRMRFTPRQVDSAFQAGNVRVFQHILLQVPASAAPPVAQQKETQAKGLLTRITAAHGANFGALAKRFSDDPGTKNRGGLLNASGRGQFVPQFEDVAWQLAPGGVSGVVRSPYGFHIIRRPPLPEVRDSFAQGLQDVLGTRLDSIYMAGLDTARQIKLTGGAGAAVRQAVQDINAARRDGHPLVTYRGGSFQVKDLIRWIRALPPEVSQAVPTATDAQIGVLLRQLTERNILLRQADSAGVQLTDSDWADLRVAHDSTLRKVQGALALTSQALKDSATTPEARVRLAMAHVQGYLDNIVVARSNYVPIPPFLGDLLRAGAPWSVNQAGIVRASEQARELRAQSDSLRGVPRPNNELAPGVRRAPGPAPVPGRPRRPQ
;
A
#
# COMPACT_ATOMS: atom_id res chain seq x y z
N MET A 1 37.49 29.89 -63.09
CA MET A 1 37.83 30.02 -61.65
C MET A 1 36.55 29.84 -60.84
N ARG A 2 36.53 28.85 -59.95
CA ARG A 2 35.35 28.39 -59.17
C ARG A 2 35.08 29.33 -57.99
N ARG A 3 33.80 29.61 -57.70
CA ARG A 3 33.34 30.13 -56.39
C ARG A 3 32.61 28.99 -55.66
N LEU A 4 33.16 28.51 -54.55
CA LEU A 4 32.47 27.67 -53.57
C LEU A 4 31.85 28.60 -52.51
N GLY A 5 30.54 28.52 -52.30
CA GLY A 5 29.84 29.09 -51.16
C GLY A 5 29.78 28.09 -50.01
N LEU A 6 30.24 28.50 -48.83
CA LEU A 6 30.23 27.73 -47.59
C LEU A 6 28.85 27.85 -46.93
N VAL A 7 28.18 26.72 -46.70
CA VAL A 7 26.97 26.62 -45.87
C VAL A 7 27.39 26.50 -44.41
N MET A 8 27.06 27.50 -43.60
CA MET A 8 27.21 27.48 -42.14
C MET A 8 25.90 26.95 -41.53
N THR A 9 25.90 25.70 -41.11
CA THR A 9 24.79 25.06 -40.40
C THR A 9 24.83 25.49 -38.93
N VAL A 10 23.90 26.35 -38.52
CA VAL A 10 23.68 26.68 -37.10
C VAL A 10 22.87 25.53 -36.48
N LEU A 11 23.55 24.65 -35.74
CA LEU A 11 22.88 23.70 -34.83
C LEU A 11 22.47 24.43 -33.56
N ALA A 12 21.15 24.54 -33.35
CA ALA A 12 20.55 25.07 -32.14
C ALA A 12 20.81 24.15 -30.93
N THR A 13 21.27 24.76 -29.84
CA THR A 13 21.68 24.15 -28.58
C THR A 13 20.48 23.75 -27.71
N ALA A 14 20.09 22.48 -27.76
CA ALA A 14 19.25 21.83 -26.73
C ALA A 14 20.03 20.84 -25.84
N GLY A 15 21.33 20.66 -26.09
CA GLY A 15 22.18 19.68 -25.40
C GLY A 15 23.13 20.24 -24.33
N CYS A 16 23.16 21.56 -24.11
CA CYS A 16 24.19 22.18 -23.27
C CYS A 16 23.98 22.01 -21.76
N SER A 17 22.80 21.65 -21.26
CA SER A 17 22.60 21.34 -19.84
C SER A 17 23.13 19.96 -19.48
N ALA A 18 22.77 18.94 -20.27
CA ALA A 18 23.22 17.56 -20.07
C ALA A 18 24.74 17.39 -20.25
N LEU A 19 25.35 18.12 -21.19
CA LEU A 19 26.80 18.16 -21.36
C LEU A 19 27.51 18.91 -20.23
N ARG A 20 26.92 19.98 -19.68
CA ARG A 20 27.52 20.73 -18.56
C ARG A 20 27.53 19.91 -17.26
N ASP A 21 26.46 19.15 -17.00
CA ASP A 21 26.38 18.26 -15.84
C ASP A 21 27.35 17.06 -15.94
N ALA A 22 27.66 16.61 -17.16
CA ALA A 22 28.62 15.53 -17.41
C ALA A 22 30.08 15.92 -17.13
N PHE A 23 30.44 17.21 -17.25
CA PHE A 23 31.79 17.72 -16.98
C PHE A 23 31.98 18.29 -15.56
N THR A 24 30.92 18.37 -14.74
CA THR A 24 31.00 18.73 -13.31
C THR A 24 30.90 17.52 -12.37
N ALA A 25 30.82 16.30 -12.91
CA ALA A 25 30.74 15.08 -12.10
C ALA A 25 32.03 14.93 -11.28
N HIS A 26 31.95 15.18 -9.96
CA HIS A 26 32.99 14.78 -9.04
C HIS A 26 33.25 13.28 -9.25
N PRO A 27 34.49 12.85 -9.58
CA PRO A 27 34.78 11.43 -9.86
C PRO A 27 34.44 10.52 -8.67
N SER A 28 34.36 11.09 -7.47
CA SER A 28 34.01 10.45 -6.21
C SER A 28 32.52 10.50 -5.85
N ALA A 29 31.63 11.16 -6.62
CA ALA A 29 30.20 11.23 -6.29
C ALA A 29 29.42 9.99 -6.76
N ALA A 30 28.64 9.41 -5.86
CA ALA A 30 27.64 8.38 -6.15
C ALA A 30 26.24 8.97 -6.37
N ALA A 31 25.87 10.03 -5.64
CA ALA A 31 24.63 10.76 -5.83
C ALA A 31 24.75 12.22 -5.35
N THR A 32 23.86 13.09 -5.81
CA THR A 32 23.72 14.46 -5.31
C THR A 32 22.26 14.79 -5.00
N ALA A 33 22.04 15.63 -3.99
CA ALA A 33 20.71 16.08 -3.58
C ALA A 33 20.78 17.50 -2.98
N GLY A 34 20.18 18.47 -3.65
CA GLY A 34 20.12 19.86 -3.19
C GLY A 34 21.49 20.47 -2.87
N GLY A 35 22.50 20.17 -3.70
CA GLY A 35 23.89 20.61 -3.52
C GLY A 35 24.71 19.79 -2.52
N GLN A 36 24.13 18.79 -1.87
CA GLN A 36 24.85 17.84 -1.02
C GLN A 36 25.31 16.64 -1.84
N VAL A 37 26.47 16.08 -1.49
CA VAL A 37 27.11 14.99 -2.22
C VAL A 37 27.16 13.74 -1.34
N LEU A 38 26.65 12.63 -1.87
CA LEU A 38 26.96 11.29 -1.39
C LEU A 38 28.15 10.76 -2.18
N THR A 39 29.28 10.57 -1.51
CA THR A 39 30.48 10.00 -2.12
C THR A 39 30.36 8.48 -2.29
N VAL A 40 31.12 7.93 -3.24
CA VAL A 40 31.30 6.48 -3.47
C VAL A 40 31.72 5.78 -2.17
N ASP A 41 32.74 6.29 -1.48
CA ASP A 41 33.25 5.70 -0.24
C ASP A 41 32.16 5.60 0.83
N ARG A 42 31.44 6.70 1.07
CA ARG A 42 30.35 6.73 2.05
C ARG A 42 29.21 5.78 1.69
N LEU A 43 28.83 5.69 0.42
CA LEU A 43 27.79 4.76 0.00
C LEU A 43 28.24 3.30 0.18
N ALA A 44 29.50 3.00 -0.17
CA ALA A 44 30.09 1.68 0.03
C ALA A 44 30.11 1.28 1.52
N GLU A 45 30.51 2.21 2.39
CA GLU A 45 30.50 2.04 3.83
C GLU A 45 29.10 1.70 4.36
N LEU A 46 28.09 2.52 4.01
CA LEU A 46 26.71 2.28 4.42
C LEU A 46 26.20 0.91 3.93
N ALA A 47 26.41 0.58 2.64
CA ALA A 47 25.97 -0.68 2.06
C ALA A 47 26.64 -1.91 2.68
N SER A 48 27.94 -1.82 2.99
CA SER A 48 28.70 -2.92 3.61
C SER A 48 28.11 -3.34 4.96
N LYS A 49 27.57 -2.37 5.72
CA LYS A 49 27.02 -2.55 7.08
C LYS A 49 25.61 -3.14 7.09
N VAL A 50 24.84 -3.01 6.01
CA VAL A 50 23.47 -3.54 5.95
C VAL A 50 23.51 -5.08 5.95
N LYS A 51 23.10 -5.66 7.08
CA LYS A 51 23.11 -7.12 7.27
C LYS A 51 22.19 -7.82 6.26
N GLY A 52 22.73 -8.81 5.54
CA GLY A 52 21.95 -9.64 4.61
C GLY A 52 21.57 -8.94 3.30
N MET A 53 21.96 -7.68 3.09
CA MET A 53 21.70 -6.98 1.84
C MET A 53 22.63 -7.50 0.73
N PRO A 54 22.07 -7.97 -0.40
CA PRO A 54 22.85 -8.28 -1.59
C PRO A 54 23.53 -7.01 -2.15
N LEU A 55 24.83 -7.10 -2.45
CA LEU A 55 25.66 -5.95 -2.86
C LEU A 55 25.77 -5.83 -4.39
N GLN A 56 24.70 -6.08 -5.13
CA GLN A 56 24.66 -5.73 -6.55
C GLN A 56 24.34 -4.24 -6.74
N PRO A 57 24.75 -3.61 -7.86
CA PRO A 57 24.55 -2.18 -8.11
C PRO A 57 23.10 -1.71 -7.94
N GLU A 58 22.11 -2.52 -8.32
CA GLU A 58 20.69 -2.15 -8.18
C GLU A 58 20.28 -1.97 -6.71
N ASN A 59 20.79 -2.80 -5.80
CA ASN A 59 20.46 -2.73 -4.39
C ASN A 59 21.21 -1.56 -3.73
N VAL A 60 22.48 -1.37 -4.07
CA VAL A 60 23.30 -0.24 -3.60
C VAL A 60 22.73 1.10 -4.10
N GLY A 61 22.23 1.15 -5.33
CA GLY A 61 21.53 2.30 -5.90
C GLY A 61 20.29 2.71 -5.10
N ARG A 62 19.51 1.75 -4.60
CA ARG A 62 18.36 2.05 -3.73
C ARG A 62 18.77 2.74 -2.43
N LEU A 63 19.94 2.44 -1.88
CA LEU A 63 20.46 3.12 -0.69
C LEU A 63 20.85 4.57 -1.00
N ALA A 64 21.36 4.84 -2.21
CA ALA A 64 21.57 6.21 -2.68
C ALA A 64 20.24 6.99 -2.83
N ASP A 65 19.17 6.33 -3.28
CA ASP A 65 17.83 6.93 -3.31
C ASP A 65 17.30 7.27 -1.92
N VAL A 66 17.51 6.38 -0.93
CA VAL A 66 17.18 6.67 0.47
C VAL A 66 17.93 7.91 0.96
N TYR A 67 19.23 8.02 0.68
CA TYR A 67 19.98 9.23 0.99
C TYR A 67 19.38 10.49 0.33
N ILE A 68 19.07 10.43 -0.97
CA ILE A 68 18.49 11.57 -1.70
C ILE A 68 17.20 12.04 -1.02
N ASP A 69 16.27 11.12 -0.75
CA ASP A 69 14.97 11.46 -0.19
C ASP A 69 15.10 12.11 1.21
N TYR A 70 15.96 11.54 2.06
CA TYR A 70 16.23 12.07 3.38
C TYR A 70 16.94 13.42 3.36
N THR A 71 17.90 13.60 2.46
CA THR A 71 18.61 14.87 2.29
C THR A 71 17.66 15.95 1.81
N LEU A 72 16.84 15.70 0.79
CA LEU A 72 15.88 16.68 0.30
C LEU A 72 14.82 17.04 1.35
N PHE A 73 14.37 16.06 2.14
CA PHE A 73 13.47 16.29 3.26
C PHE A 73 14.09 17.22 4.31
N ALA A 74 15.32 16.91 4.75
CA ALA A 74 16.02 17.69 5.76
C ALA A 74 16.38 19.11 5.27
N LEU A 75 16.71 19.27 3.98
CA LEU A 75 16.91 20.57 3.35
C LEU A 75 15.63 21.40 3.33
N ALA A 76 14.47 20.80 3.05
CA ALA A 76 13.20 21.50 3.11
C ALA A 76 12.91 22.05 4.53
N LEU A 77 13.18 21.25 5.57
CA LEU A 77 13.04 21.70 6.96
C LEU A 77 14.03 22.83 7.31
N ALA A 78 15.28 22.72 6.86
CA ALA A 78 16.32 23.74 7.07
C ALA A 78 16.01 25.09 6.39
N GLN A 79 15.28 25.05 5.28
CA GLN A 79 14.72 26.22 4.59
C GLN A 79 13.50 26.82 5.31
N GLY A 80 13.06 26.25 6.43
CA GLY A 80 11.93 26.77 7.20
C GLY A 80 10.58 26.19 6.81
N LYS A 81 10.52 25.21 5.90
CA LYS A 81 9.26 24.60 5.47
C LYS A 81 8.75 23.65 6.54
N THR A 82 7.47 23.78 6.91
CA THR A 82 6.79 22.83 7.81
C THR A 82 6.26 21.61 7.05
N LEU A 83 6.03 21.73 5.74
CA LEU A 83 5.43 20.71 4.88
C LEU A 83 4.00 20.34 5.29
N THR A 84 3.25 21.27 5.89
CA THR A 84 1.87 21.06 6.37
C THR A 84 0.84 21.94 5.65
N ASP A 85 1.26 22.73 4.66
CA ASP A 85 0.36 23.56 3.88
C ASP A 85 -0.57 22.70 3.00
N THR A 86 -1.73 23.27 2.65
CA THR A 86 -2.78 22.53 1.92
C THR A 86 -2.30 22.00 0.56
N ALA A 87 -1.39 22.71 -0.12
CA ALA A 87 -0.87 22.24 -1.41
C ALA A 87 0.05 21.03 -1.22
N THR A 88 0.90 21.05 -0.19
CA THR A 88 1.69 19.88 0.22
C THR A 88 0.79 18.70 0.58
N VAL A 89 -0.23 18.89 1.43
CA VAL A 89 -1.18 17.83 1.82
C VAL A 89 -1.89 17.25 0.60
N ALA A 90 -2.35 18.09 -0.33
CA ALA A 90 -3.01 17.66 -1.55
C ALA A 90 -2.09 16.80 -2.44
N ALA A 91 -0.81 17.20 -2.55
CA ALA A 91 0.17 16.49 -3.36
C ALA A 91 0.58 15.15 -2.73
N THR A 92 0.85 15.13 -1.42
CA THR A 92 1.33 13.94 -0.71
C THR A 92 0.24 12.92 -0.48
N MET A 93 -0.99 13.38 -0.22
CA MET A 93 -2.14 12.50 0.02
C MET A 93 -2.94 12.22 -1.26
N TRP A 94 -2.36 12.47 -2.44
CA TRP A 94 -3.02 12.22 -3.71
C TRP A 94 -3.71 10.85 -3.83
N PRO A 95 -3.14 9.72 -3.35
CA PRO A 95 -3.84 8.43 -3.40
C PRO A 95 -5.18 8.42 -2.66
N LEU A 96 -5.20 8.93 -1.43
CA LEU A 96 -6.39 8.98 -0.59
C LEU A 96 -7.36 10.04 -1.09
N ALA A 97 -6.86 11.22 -1.45
CA ALA A 97 -7.65 12.29 -2.04
C ALA A 97 -8.33 11.83 -3.34
N SER A 98 -7.63 11.12 -4.22
CA SER A 98 -8.19 10.59 -5.46
C SER A 98 -9.25 9.52 -5.21
N GLN A 99 -9.06 8.68 -4.19
CA GLN A 99 -10.06 7.71 -3.77
C GLN A 99 -11.33 8.42 -3.28
N LEU A 100 -11.21 9.39 -2.38
CA LEU A 100 -12.36 10.15 -1.87
C LEU A 100 -13.09 10.90 -3.00
N LYS A 101 -12.35 11.52 -3.93
CA LYS A 101 -12.98 12.15 -5.11
C LYS A 101 -13.73 11.15 -5.98
N TRP A 102 -13.21 9.94 -6.13
CA TRP A 102 -13.90 8.88 -6.84
C TRP A 102 -15.19 8.47 -6.10
N ASP A 103 -15.11 8.28 -4.78
CA ASP A 103 -16.26 7.88 -3.95
C ASP A 103 -17.37 8.94 -4.04
N HIS A 104 -17.05 10.23 -3.89
CA HIS A 104 -18.00 11.34 -4.07
C HIS A 104 -18.60 11.40 -5.48
N PHE A 105 -17.80 11.13 -6.52
CA PHE A 105 -18.30 11.10 -7.89
C PHE A 105 -19.25 9.94 -8.11
N HIS A 106 -18.90 8.76 -7.61
CA HIS A 106 -19.73 7.57 -7.66
C HIS A 106 -21.05 7.78 -6.90
N GLU A 107 -21.02 8.31 -5.68
CA GLU A 107 -22.21 8.66 -4.92
C GLU A 107 -23.12 9.63 -5.68
N ARG A 108 -22.56 10.63 -6.36
CA ARG A 108 -23.36 11.54 -7.20
C ARG A 108 -24.01 10.82 -8.38
N LEU A 109 -23.33 9.84 -8.99
CA LEU A 109 -23.89 9.04 -10.07
C LEU A 109 -25.01 8.11 -9.57
N THR A 110 -24.88 7.51 -8.39
CA THR A 110 -25.83 6.53 -7.87
C THR A 110 -26.99 7.16 -7.11
N SER A 111 -26.75 8.14 -6.24
CA SER A 111 -27.78 8.81 -5.43
C SER A 111 -28.84 9.50 -6.27
N VAL A 112 -28.46 10.09 -7.41
CA VAL A 112 -29.40 10.72 -8.35
C VAL A 112 -30.21 9.66 -9.11
N ARG A 113 -29.63 8.49 -9.38
CA ARG A 113 -30.22 7.48 -10.28
C ARG A 113 -31.08 6.44 -9.58
N MET A 114 -30.98 6.28 -8.26
CA MET A 114 -31.41 5.04 -7.58
C MET A 114 -32.42 5.23 -6.45
N ARG A 115 -33.11 6.38 -6.37
CA ARG A 115 -34.18 6.57 -5.38
C ARG A 115 -35.43 5.80 -5.80
N PHE A 116 -35.74 4.72 -5.07
CA PHE A 116 -36.95 3.94 -5.29
C PHE A 116 -38.15 4.55 -4.55
N THR A 117 -39.26 4.70 -5.26
CA THR A 117 -40.57 4.95 -4.64
C THR A 117 -41.01 3.74 -3.79
N PRO A 118 -41.87 3.92 -2.77
CA PRO A 118 -42.40 2.81 -1.99
C PRO A 118 -42.99 1.67 -2.85
N ARG A 119 -43.69 2.03 -3.94
CA ARG A 119 -44.25 1.06 -4.89
C ARG A 119 -43.17 0.24 -5.62
N GLN A 120 -42.06 0.86 -6.00
CA GLN A 120 -40.94 0.14 -6.63
C GLN A 120 -40.24 -0.80 -5.64
N VAL A 121 -40.10 -0.38 -4.37
CA VAL A 121 -39.60 -1.25 -3.30
C VAL A 121 -40.51 -2.46 -3.12
N ASP A 122 -41.83 -2.25 -3.08
CA ASP A 122 -42.82 -3.33 -2.96
C ASP A 122 -42.73 -4.31 -4.14
N SER A 123 -42.70 -3.80 -5.37
CA SER A 123 -42.56 -4.63 -6.57
C SER A 123 -41.24 -5.41 -6.59
N ALA A 124 -40.12 -4.80 -6.18
CA ALA A 124 -38.82 -5.47 -6.13
C ALA A 124 -38.80 -6.58 -5.06
N PHE A 125 -39.41 -6.34 -3.89
CA PHE A 125 -39.53 -7.34 -2.84
C PHE A 125 -40.38 -8.54 -3.28
N GLN A 126 -41.47 -8.28 -4.00
CA GLN A 126 -42.36 -9.31 -4.55
C GLN A 126 -41.68 -10.13 -5.66
N ALA A 127 -40.94 -9.47 -6.55
CA ALA A 127 -40.16 -10.16 -7.60
C ALA A 127 -39.14 -11.13 -6.99
N GLY A 128 -38.62 -10.83 -5.81
CA GLY A 128 -37.85 -11.78 -5.00
C GLY A 128 -36.45 -12.11 -5.52
N ASN A 129 -35.93 -11.35 -6.50
CA ASN A 129 -34.58 -11.44 -7.04
C ASN A 129 -33.50 -10.92 -6.08
N VAL A 130 -33.89 -10.01 -5.19
CA VAL A 130 -33.10 -9.52 -4.06
C VAL A 130 -33.88 -9.83 -2.79
N ARG A 131 -33.21 -10.32 -1.75
CA ARG A 131 -33.84 -10.69 -0.48
C ARG A 131 -33.00 -10.22 0.69
N VAL A 132 -33.68 -10.02 1.82
CA VAL A 132 -33.05 -9.76 3.11
C VAL A 132 -33.38 -10.94 4.02
N PHE A 133 -32.38 -11.38 4.77
CA PHE A 133 -32.51 -12.48 5.71
C PHE A 133 -32.04 -12.06 7.09
N GLN A 134 -32.56 -12.72 8.12
CA GLN A 134 -31.97 -12.73 9.44
C GLN A 134 -31.41 -14.12 9.71
N HIS A 135 -30.30 -14.19 10.45
CA HIS A 135 -29.79 -15.48 10.91
C HIS A 135 -29.33 -15.48 12.37
N ILE A 136 -29.33 -16.66 12.96
CA ILE A 136 -28.63 -16.95 14.22
C ILE A 136 -27.61 -18.03 13.89
N LEU A 137 -26.34 -17.71 14.08
CA LEU A 137 -25.25 -18.67 13.95
C LEU A 137 -24.86 -19.20 15.34
N LEU A 138 -24.84 -20.52 15.49
CA LEU A 138 -24.14 -21.20 16.58
C LEU A 138 -22.88 -21.83 16.03
N GLN A 139 -21.74 -21.20 16.30
CA GLN A 139 -20.49 -21.53 15.65
C GLN A 139 -19.97 -22.89 16.14
N VAL A 140 -19.48 -23.71 15.21
CA VAL A 140 -18.78 -24.96 15.51
C VAL A 140 -17.41 -24.87 14.84
N PRO A 141 -16.32 -24.73 15.62
CA PRO A 141 -14.96 -24.77 15.07
C PRO A 141 -14.72 -26.04 14.27
N ALA A 142 -13.92 -25.95 13.20
CA ALA A 142 -13.59 -27.12 12.39
C ALA A 142 -12.87 -28.23 13.19
N SER A 143 -12.16 -27.84 14.25
CA SER A 143 -11.45 -28.74 15.19
C SER A 143 -12.33 -29.24 16.35
N ALA A 144 -13.60 -28.88 16.40
CA ALA A 144 -14.46 -29.21 17.53
C ALA A 144 -14.70 -30.73 17.63
N ALA A 145 -14.57 -31.27 18.83
CA ALA A 145 -14.92 -32.67 19.10
C ALA A 145 -16.42 -32.91 18.84
N PRO A 146 -16.83 -34.13 18.44
CA PRO A 146 -18.22 -34.44 18.13
C PRO A 146 -19.26 -34.01 19.19
N PRO A 147 -18.99 -34.13 20.51
CA PRO A 147 -19.94 -33.68 21.53
C PRO A 147 -20.24 -32.18 21.49
N VAL A 148 -19.27 -31.34 21.09
CA VAL A 148 -19.46 -29.89 20.97
C VAL A 148 -20.42 -29.55 19.85
N ALA A 149 -20.31 -30.25 18.71
CA ALA A 149 -21.25 -30.08 17.61
C ALA A 149 -22.66 -30.51 18.03
N GLN A 150 -22.80 -31.64 18.72
CA GLN A 150 -24.10 -32.14 19.19
C GLN A 150 -24.75 -31.19 20.22
N GLN A 151 -23.96 -30.58 21.11
CA GLN A 151 -24.43 -29.57 22.04
C GLN A 151 -24.94 -28.32 21.32
N LYS A 152 -24.17 -27.81 20.34
CA LYS A 152 -24.57 -26.65 19.53
C LYS A 152 -25.81 -26.94 18.68
N GLU A 153 -25.96 -28.16 18.17
CA GLU A 153 -27.17 -28.58 17.47
C GLU A 153 -28.39 -28.58 18.39
N THR A 154 -28.24 -29.12 19.61
CA THR A 154 -29.29 -29.15 20.62
C THR A 154 -29.72 -27.74 21.02
N GLN A 155 -28.73 -26.85 21.19
CA GLN A 155 -28.98 -25.44 21.43
C GLN A 155 -29.71 -24.77 20.25
N ALA A 156 -29.33 -25.06 19.01
CA ALA A 156 -30.02 -24.55 17.81
C ALA A 156 -31.48 -25.02 17.78
N LYS A 157 -31.73 -26.30 18.05
CA LYS A 157 -33.09 -26.85 18.11
C LYS A 157 -33.93 -26.17 19.19
N GLY A 158 -33.35 -25.95 20.38
CA GLY A 158 -34.03 -25.22 21.46
C GLY A 158 -34.35 -23.76 21.11
N LEU A 159 -33.43 -23.07 20.41
CA LEU A 159 -33.69 -21.72 19.90
C LEU A 159 -34.78 -21.72 18.84
N LEU A 160 -34.77 -22.68 17.91
CA LEU A 160 -35.79 -22.82 16.88
C LEU A 160 -37.18 -22.98 17.51
N THR A 161 -37.33 -23.84 18.53
CA THR A 161 -38.61 -24.00 19.26
C THR A 161 -39.11 -22.66 19.81
N ARG A 162 -38.22 -21.85 20.41
CA ARG A 162 -38.57 -20.53 20.96
C ARG A 162 -38.94 -19.50 19.89
N ILE A 163 -38.31 -19.59 18.72
CA ILE A 163 -38.59 -18.72 17.57
C ILE A 163 -39.95 -19.07 16.98
N THR A 164 -40.20 -20.35 16.74
CA THR A 164 -41.46 -20.86 16.18
C THR A 164 -42.64 -20.57 17.10
N ALA A 165 -42.49 -20.75 18.41
CA ALA A 165 -43.52 -20.42 19.40
C ALA A 165 -43.92 -18.93 19.41
N ALA A 166 -43.02 -18.04 18.99
CA ALA A 166 -43.28 -16.61 18.87
C ALA A 166 -43.58 -16.18 17.42
N HIS A 167 -43.82 -17.13 16.51
CA HIS A 167 -44.00 -16.87 15.07
C HIS A 167 -42.88 -16.00 14.46
N GLY A 168 -41.65 -16.12 14.97
CA GLY A 168 -40.49 -15.34 14.53
C GLY A 168 -40.38 -13.92 15.13
N ALA A 169 -41.34 -13.44 15.91
CA ALA A 169 -41.34 -12.06 16.43
C ALA A 169 -40.16 -11.74 17.37
N ASN A 170 -39.60 -12.76 18.06
CA ASN A 170 -38.47 -12.61 18.97
C ASN A 170 -37.10 -12.85 18.30
N PHE A 171 -37.05 -13.08 16.99
CA PHE A 171 -35.84 -13.53 16.29
C PHE A 171 -34.66 -12.58 16.52
N GLY A 172 -34.86 -11.27 16.33
CA GLY A 172 -33.78 -10.28 16.48
C GLY A 172 -33.23 -10.20 17.91
N ALA A 173 -34.07 -10.36 18.94
CA ALA A 173 -33.63 -10.39 20.33
C ALA A 173 -32.83 -11.67 20.64
N LEU A 174 -33.27 -12.81 20.11
CA LEU A 174 -32.54 -14.06 20.25
C LEU A 174 -31.21 -14.03 19.49
N ALA A 175 -31.17 -13.43 18.30
CA ALA A 175 -29.95 -13.25 17.54
C ALA A 175 -28.92 -12.39 18.30
N LYS A 176 -29.34 -11.26 18.88
CA LYS A 176 -28.48 -10.42 19.73
C LYS A 176 -27.86 -11.19 20.89
N ARG A 177 -28.66 -12.04 21.54
CA ARG A 177 -28.29 -12.77 22.75
C ARG A 177 -27.47 -14.04 22.49
N PHE A 178 -27.78 -14.77 21.43
CA PHE A 178 -27.30 -16.14 21.23
C PHE A 178 -26.49 -16.34 19.94
N SER A 179 -26.52 -15.40 18.99
CA SER A 179 -25.73 -15.55 17.77
C SER A 179 -24.24 -15.33 18.06
N ASP A 180 -23.44 -16.28 17.59
CA ASP A 180 -21.98 -16.25 17.58
C ASP A 180 -21.43 -15.43 16.38
N ASP A 181 -22.28 -14.93 15.47
CA ASP A 181 -21.83 -14.10 14.34
C ASP A 181 -21.58 -12.63 14.75
N PRO A 182 -20.32 -12.16 14.78
CA PRO A 182 -20.02 -10.78 15.18
C PRO A 182 -20.57 -9.74 14.21
N GLY A 183 -20.76 -10.08 12.93
CA GLY A 183 -21.15 -9.12 11.88
C GLY A 183 -22.64 -8.75 11.90
N THR A 184 -23.50 -9.60 12.45
CA THR A 184 -24.95 -9.38 12.44
C THR A 184 -25.63 -9.49 13.79
N LYS A 185 -25.02 -10.11 14.82
CA LYS A 185 -25.66 -10.29 16.14
C LYS A 185 -26.24 -8.98 16.69
N ASN A 186 -25.48 -7.89 16.65
CA ASN A 186 -25.89 -6.60 17.20
C ASN A 186 -27.00 -5.92 16.37
N ARG A 187 -27.18 -6.34 15.12
CA ARG A 187 -28.26 -5.93 14.21
C ARG A 187 -29.42 -6.94 14.20
N GLY A 188 -29.54 -7.76 15.24
CA GLY A 188 -30.61 -8.76 15.33
C GLY A 188 -30.52 -9.86 14.27
N GLY A 189 -29.29 -10.19 13.86
CA GLY A 189 -29.04 -11.22 12.85
C GLY A 189 -29.29 -10.74 11.41
N LEU A 190 -29.65 -9.47 11.20
CA LEU A 190 -29.98 -8.94 9.88
C LEU A 190 -28.76 -8.92 8.96
N LEU A 191 -28.87 -9.65 7.84
CA LEU A 191 -27.91 -9.65 6.74
C LEU A 191 -28.26 -8.54 5.74
N ASN A 192 -27.26 -8.05 5.01
CA ASN A 192 -27.48 -7.10 3.92
C ASN A 192 -28.35 -7.75 2.82
N ALA A 193 -29.07 -6.93 2.05
CA ALA A 193 -29.86 -7.45 0.94
C ALA A 193 -28.94 -8.09 -0.12
N SER A 194 -29.34 -9.23 -0.64
CA SER A 194 -28.50 -10.00 -1.57
C SER A 194 -29.32 -10.72 -2.63
N GLY A 195 -28.69 -10.91 -3.80
CA GLY A 195 -29.11 -11.88 -4.81
C GLY A 195 -28.61 -13.29 -4.50
N ARG A 196 -28.91 -14.25 -5.37
CA ARG A 196 -28.35 -15.60 -5.30
C ARG A 196 -26.83 -15.60 -5.51
N GLY A 197 -26.17 -16.66 -5.06
CA GLY A 197 -24.72 -16.87 -5.12
C GLY A 197 -23.92 -16.08 -4.08
N GLN A 198 -24.57 -15.55 -3.04
CA GLN A 198 -23.93 -14.70 -2.01
C GLN A 198 -23.70 -15.42 -0.69
N PHE A 199 -24.29 -16.62 -0.51
CA PHE A 199 -24.14 -17.42 0.70
C PHE A 199 -23.58 -18.81 0.38
N VAL A 200 -23.08 -19.52 1.40
CA VAL A 200 -22.69 -20.92 1.24
C VAL A 200 -23.91 -21.77 0.83
N PRO A 201 -23.74 -22.80 -0.02
CA PRO A 201 -24.86 -23.52 -0.62
C PRO A 201 -25.91 -24.01 0.39
N GLN A 202 -25.46 -24.56 1.54
CA GLN A 202 -26.37 -25.09 2.56
C GLN A 202 -27.29 -24.02 3.17
N PHE A 203 -26.75 -22.82 3.37
CA PHE A 203 -27.52 -21.67 3.85
C PHE A 203 -28.44 -21.16 2.74
N GLU A 204 -27.88 -20.99 1.53
CA GLU A 204 -28.59 -20.39 0.42
C GLU A 204 -29.81 -21.20 0.00
N ASP A 205 -29.66 -22.51 -0.19
CA ASP A 205 -30.73 -23.38 -0.68
C ASP A 205 -31.97 -23.30 0.23
N VAL A 206 -31.76 -23.25 1.55
CA VAL A 206 -32.84 -23.13 2.53
C VAL A 206 -33.39 -21.71 2.60
N ALA A 207 -32.52 -20.69 2.67
CA ALA A 207 -32.94 -19.29 2.76
C ALA A 207 -33.84 -18.88 1.58
N TRP A 208 -33.48 -19.32 0.36
CA TRP A 208 -34.21 -18.96 -0.85
C TRP A 208 -35.53 -19.72 -1.04
N GLN A 209 -35.83 -20.72 -0.22
CA GLN A 209 -37.14 -21.38 -0.17
C GLN A 209 -38.12 -20.69 0.78
N LEU A 210 -37.64 -19.84 1.70
CA LEU A 210 -38.49 -19.18 2.68
C LEU A 210 -39.44 -18.15 2.03
N ALA A 211 -40.73 -18.25 2.38
CA ALA A 211 -41.71 -17.20 2.16
C ALA A 211 -41.45 -16.00 3.13
N PRO A 212 -41.94 -14.80 2.82
CA PRO A 212 -41.90 -13.68 3.77
C PRO A 212 -42.55 -14.06 5.12
N GLY A 213 -41.86 -13.78 6.23
CA GLY A 213 -42.21 -14.23 7.57
C GLY A 213 -41.71 -15.62 7.94
N GLY A 214 -41.27 -16.43 6.97
CA GLY A 214 -40.84 -17.82 7.18
C GLY A 214 -39.54 -17.95 7.97
N VAL A 215 -39.44 -19.04 8.73
CA VAL A 215 -38.26 -19.45 9.50
C VAL A 215 -37.86 -20.87 9.06
N SER A 216 -36.56 -21.10 8.87
CA SER A 216 -36.02 -22.40 8.48
C SER A 216 -35.98 -23.39 9.65
N GLY A 217 -35.77 -24.66 9.33
CA GLY A 217 -35.19 -25.61 10.28
C GLY A 217 -33.75 -25.23 10.68
N VAL A 218 -33.12 -26.07 11.49
CA VAL A 218 -31.69 -25.94 11.80
C VAL A 218 -30.87 -26.38 10.58
N VAL A 219 -30.03 -25.49 10.06
CA VAL A 219 -29.22 -25.71 8.86
C VAL A 219 -27.76 -25.90 9.26
N ARG A 220 -27.15 -27.01 8.86
CA ARG A 220 -25.71 -27.26 9.08
C ARG A 220 -24.88 -26.68 7.93
N SER A 221 -23.77 -26.02 8.28
CA SER A 221 -22.77 -25.52 7.34
C SER A 221 -21.35 -25.73 7.90
N PRO A 222 -20.28 -25.40 7.14
CA PRO A 222 -18.92 -25.38 7.66
C PRO A 222 -18.70 -24.45 8.86
N TYR A 223 -19.53 -23.40 9.01
CA TYR A 223 -19.41 -22.44 10.11
C TYR A 223 -20.11 -22.89 11.40
N GLY A 224 -20.99 -23.90 11.33
CA GLY A 224 -21.82 -24.31 12.45
C GLY A 224 -23.28 -24.50 12.07
N PHE A 225 -24.17 -24.24 13.03
CA PHE A 225 -25.62 -24.38 12.85
C PHE A 225 -26.28 -23.02 12.70
N HIS A 226 -27.17 -22.90 11.72
CA HIS A 226 -27.89 -21.69 11.40
C HIS A 226 -29.40 -21.89 11.62
N ILE A 227 -30.06 -20.85 12.08
CA ILE A 227 -31.50 -20.68 11.94
C ILE A 227 -31.69 -19.44 11.10
N ILE A 228 -32.50 -19.52 10.05
CA ILE A 228 -32.64 -18.48 9.04
C ILE A 228 -34.09 -18.00 9.05
N ARG A 229 -34.30 -16.70 8.95
CA ARG A 229 -35.62 -16.09 8.79
C ARG A 229 -35.60 -15.18 7.58
N ARG A 230 -36.69 -15.16 6.82
CA ARG A 230 -36.95 -14.13 5.81
C ARG A 230 -37.99 -13.16 6.37
N PRO A 231 -37.60 -12.00 6.92
CA PRO A 231 -38.57 -11.06 7.46
C PRO A 231 -39.57 -10.59 6.40
N PRO A 232 -40.83 -10.29 6.77
CA PRO A 232 -41.77 -9.65 5.86
C PRO A 232 -41.35 -8.19 5.62
N LEU A 233 -41.72 -7.64 4.46
CA LEU A 233 -41.30 -6.29 4.04
C LEU A 233 -41.55 -5.19 5.09
N PRO A 234 -42.70 -5.14 5.82
CA PRO A 234 -42.92 -4.11 6.83
C PRO A 234 -41.85 -4.04 7.93
N GLU A 235 -41.20 -5.16 8.26
CA GLU A 235 -40.14 -5.20 9.29
C GLU A 235 -38.78 -4.71 8.77
N VAL A 236 -38.57 -4.73 7.45
CA VAL A 236 -37.25 -4.50 6.83
C VAL A 236 -37.31 -3.54 5.65
N ARG A 237 -38.37 -2.74 5.51
CA ARG A 237 -38.61 -1.90 4.34
C ARG A 237 -37.41 -1.01 4.02
N ASP A 238 -36.89 -0.30 5.01
CA ASP A 238 -35.79 0.63 4.81
C ASP A 238 -34.47 -0.10 4.50
N SER A 239 -34.14 -1.14 5.27
CA SER A 239 -32.96 -1.97 5.03
C SER A 239 -33.00 -2.67 3.67
N PHE A 240 -34.17 -3.11 3.23
CA PHE A 240 -34.38 -3.72 1.91
C PHE A 240 -34.26 -2.67 0.80
N ALA A 241 -34.85 -1.49 0.97
CA ALA A 241 -34.74 -0.40 0.00
C ALA A 241 -33.28 0.04 -0.16
N GLN A 242 -32.54 0.20 0.94
CA GLN A 242 -31.11 0.51 0.91
C GLN A 242 -30.33 -0.60 0.23
N GLY A 243 -30.49 -1.85 0.66
CA GLY A 243 -29.77 -2.96 0.06
C GLY A 243 -30.12 -3.21 -1.42
N LEU A 244 -31.34 -2.88 -1.85
CA LEU A 244 -31.72 -2.89 -3.26
C LEU A 244 -30.95 -1.82 -4.05
N GLN A 245 -30.76 -0.62 -3.49
CA GLN A 245 -29.89 0.40 -4.07
C GLN A 245 -28.46 -0.08 -4.19
N ASP A 246 -27.93 -0.71 -3.14
CA ASP A 246 -26.55 -1.21 -3.11
C ASP A 246 -26.31 -2.31 -4.16
N VAL A 247 -27.21 -3.31 -4.24
CA VAL A 247 -27.12 -4.41 -5.21
C VAL A 247 -27.20 -3.90 -6.64
N LEU A 248 -28.15 -3.02 -6.93
CA LEU A 248 -28.29 -2.46 -8.27
C LEU A 248 -27.16 -1.49 -8.59
N GLY A 249 -26.65 -0.74 -7.60
CA GLY A 249 -25.52 0.19 -7.75
C GLY A 249 -24.27 -0.55 -8.18
N THR A 250 -23.94 -1.63 -7.47
CA THR A 250 -22.82 -2.52 -7.81
C THR A 250 -22.94 -3.09 -9.23
N ARG A 251 -24.16 -3.48 -9.62
CA ARG A 251 -24.41 -3.97 -10.98
C ARG A 251 -24.23 -2.87 -12.03
N LEU A 252 -24.72 -1.66 -11.75
CA LEU A 252 -24.55 -0.51 -12.63
C LEU A 252 -23.10 -0.13 -12.77
N ASP A 253 -22.30 -0.18 -11.70
CA ASP A 253 -20.85 0.05 -11.77
C ASP A 253 -20.17 -0.97 -12.66
N SER A 254 -20.48 -2.26 -12.47
CA SER A 254 -19.90 -3.31 -13.30
C SER A 254 -20.22 -3.11 -14.78
N ILE A 255 -21.48 -2.76 -15.10
CA ILE A 255 -21.91 -2.45 -16.47
C ILE A 255 -21.21 -1.19 -16.99
N TYR A 256 -21.11 -0.15 -16.16
CA TYR A 256 -20.48 1.11 -16.52
C TYR A 256 -19.00 0.93 -16.83
N MET A 257 -18.26 0.21 -15.98
CA MET A 257 -16.85 -0.10 -16.19
C MET A 257 -16.65 -0.98 -17.43
N ALA A 258 -17.44 -2.04 -17.59
CA ALA A 258 -17.39 -2.87 -18.79
C ALA A 258 -17.71 -2.06 -20.07
N GLY A 259 -18.64 -1.12 -19.98
CA GLY A 259 -18.99 -0.22 -21.08
C GLY A 259 -17.92 0.83 -21.36
N LEU A 260 -17.10 1.20 -20.36
CA LEU A 260 -16.10 2.26 -20.48
C LEU A 260 -15.00 1.90 -21.48
N ASP A 261 -14.50 0.65 -21.46
CA ASP A 261 -13.48 0.16 -22.41
C ASP A 261 -13.98 0.30 -23.87
N THR A 262 -15.22 -0.11 -24.12
CA THR A 262 -15.86 -0.01 -25.44
C THR A 262 -16.12 1.46 -25.82
N ALA A 263 -16.73 2.24 -24.94
CA ALA A 263 -17.10 3.63 -25.20
C ALA A 263 -15.88 4.54 -25.44
N ARG A 264 -14.76 4.24 -24.77
CA ARG A 264 -13.50 4.99 -24.90
C ARG A 264 -12.53 4.34 -25.88
N GLN A 265 -12.84 3.19 -26.48
CA GLN A 265 -11.96 2.49 -27.41
C GLN A 265 -10.54 2.31 -26.84
N ILE A 266 -10.45 1.78 -25.62
CA ILE A 266 -9.18 1.63 -24.90
C ILE A 266 -8.31 0.59 -25.61
N LYS A 267 -7.11 1.00 -26.04
CA LYS A 267 -6.16 0.17 -26.80
C LYS A 267 -4.75 0.30 -26.26
N LEU A 268 -4.13 -0.82 -25.92
CA LEU A 268 -2.72 -0.87 -25.58
C LEU A 268 -1.86 -0.49 -26.79
N THR A 269 -0.75 0.21 -26.54
CA THR A 269 0.25 0.48 -27.56
C THR A 269 1.14 -0.75 -27.78
N GLY A 270 1.70 -0.89 -28.98
CA GLY A 270 2.69 -1.93 -29.24
C GLY A 270 3.92 -1.73 -28.35
N GLY A 271 4.39 -2.79 -27.69
CA GLY A 271 5.55 -2.74 -26.78
C GLY A 271 5.26 -2.21 -25.38
N ALA A 272 4.00 -1.92 -25.02
CA ALA A 272 3.64 -1.43 -23.69
C ALA A 272 4.17 -2.31 -22.55
N GLY A 273 4.16 -3.64 -22.71
CA GLY A 273 4.72 -4.58 -21.72
C GLY A 273 6.21 -4.35 -21.45
N ALA A 274 7.01 -4.18 -22.51
CA ALA A 274 8.44 -3.89 -22.39
C ALA A 274 8.69 -2.52 -21.73
N ALA A 275 7.95 -1.49 -22.16
CA ALA A 275 8.05 -0.15 -21.59
C ALA A 275 7.70 -0.13 -20.08
N VAL A 276 6.67 -0.87 -19.67
CA VAL A 276 6.31 -1.04 -18.24
C VAL A 276 7.43 -1.70 -17.45
N ARG A 277 8.00 -2.82 -17.95
CA ARG A 277 9.11 -3.50 -17.28
C ARG A 277 10.34 -2.61 -17.15
N GLN A 278 10.65 -1.83 -18.18
CA GLN A 278 11.74 -0.85 -18.15
C GLN A 278 11.46 0.26 -17.14
N ALA A 279 10.24 0.80 -17.12
CA ALA A 279 9.86 1.89 -16.23
C ALA A 279 9.96 1.52 -14.73
N VAL A 280 9.65 0.28 -14.36
CA VAL A 280 9.75 -0.17 -12.96
C VAL A 280 11.19 -0.47 -12.51
N GLN A 281 12.14 -0.61 -13.43
CA GLN A 281 13.56 -0.76 -13.08
C GLN A 281 14.15 0.55 -12.53
N ASP A 282 13.69 1.69 -13.05
CA ASP A 282 14.05 3.03 -12.56
C ASP A 282 12.82 3.95 -12.50
N ILE A 283 12.01 3.75 -11.45
CA ILE A 283 10.77 4.49 -11.18
C ILE A 283 11.05 6.00 -11.05
N ASN A 284 12.24 6.39 -10.57
CA ASN A 284 12.61 7.79 -10.38
C ASN A 284 12.90 8.48 -11.72
N ALA A 285 13.60 7.82 -12.64
CA ALA A 285 13.82 8.32 -14.00
C ALA A 285 12.53 8.35 -14.83
N ALA A 286 11.69 7.33 -14.71
CA ALA A 286 10.47 7.17 -15.51
C ALA A 286 9.33 8.14 -15.14
N ARG A 287 9.43 8.88 -14.03
CA ARG A 287 8.34 9.75 -13.52
C ARG A 287 7.93 10.90 -14.46
N ARG A 288 8.78 11.27 -15.42
CA ARG A 288 8.50 12.31 -16.43
C ARG A 288 8.31 11.74 -17.82
N ASP A 289 8.35 10.42 -17.98
CA ASP A 289 8.27 9.77 -19.27
C ASP A 289 6.85 9.88 -19.84
N GLY A 290 6.74 10.55 -21.00
CA GLY A 290 5.50 10.78 -21.71
C GLY A 290 5.12 9.66 -22.68
N HIS A 291 5.89 8.56 -22.74
CA HIS A 291 5.63 7.46 -23.66
C HIS A 291 4.23 6.86 -23.41
N PRO A 292 3.38 6.75 -24.44
CA PRO A 292 2.03 6.22 -24.29
C PRO A 292 2.05 4.70 -24.13
N LEU A 293 1.41 4.20 -23.08
CA LEU A 293 1.20 2.76 -22.83
C LEU A 293 -0.19 2.30 -23.29
N VAL A 294 -1.17 3.20 -23.19
CA VAL A 294 -2.54 2.97 -23.64
C VAL A 294 -3.07 4.24 -24.31
N THR A 295 -3.82 4.07 -25.39
CA THR A 295 -4.54 5.13 -26.10
C THR A 295 -6.03 4.91 -25.94
N TYR A 296 -6.79 6.01 -25.88
CA TYR A 296 -8.24 5.96 -25.81
C TYR A 296 -8.83 7.27 -26.35
N ARG A 297 -10.12 7.27 -26.67
CA ARG A 297 -10.86 8.45 -27.11
C ARG A 297 -10.86 9.52 -26.00
N GLY A 298 -10.07 10.57 -26.22
CA GLY A 298 -9.89 11.67 -25.27
C GLY A 298 -8.50 11.71 -24.61
N GLY A 299 -7.57 10.82 -24.96
CA GLY A 299 -6.18 10.96 -24.53
C GLY A 299 -5.36 9.66 -24.54
N SER A 300 -4.34 9.64 -23.72
CA SER A 300 -3.49 8.47 -23.49
C SER A 300 -3.16 8.32 -22.01
N PHE A 301 -2.83 7.09 -21.63
CA PHE A 301 -2.22 6.73 -20.35
C PHE A 301 -0.74 6.49 -20.62
N GLN A 302 0.11 7.28 -19.96
CA GLN A 302 1.55 7.36 -20.22
C GLN A 302 2.37 6.67 -19.11
N VAL A 303 3.66 6.47 -19.36
CA VAL A 303 4.58 5.92 -18.34
C VAL A 303 4.56 6.75 -17.05
N LYS A 304 4.56 8.08 -17.12
CA LYS A 304 4.41 8.93 -15.92
C LYS A 304 3.11 8.68 -15.13
N ASP A 305 2.02 8.34 -15.82
CA ASP A 305 0.74 8.02 -15.17
C ASP A 305 0.82 6.66 -14.47
N LEU A 306 1.45 5.66 -15.12
CA LEU A 306 1.76 4.37 -14.52
C LEU A 306 2.61 4.55 -13.25
N ILE A 307 3.70 5.31 -13.34
CA ILE A 307 4.63 5.50 -12.21
C ILE A 307 3.91 6.15 -11.03
N ARG A 308 3.04 7.14 -11.28
CA ARG A 308 2.21 7.75 -10.23
C ARG A 308 1.32 6.71 -9.54
N TRP A 309 0.70 5.80 -10.30
CA TRP A 309 -0.11 4.73 -9.73
C TRP A 309 0.71 3.67 -9.01
N ILE A 310 1.83 3.22 -9.57
CA ILE A 310 2.71 2.22 -8.95
C ILE A 310 3.17 2.68 -7.57
N ARG A 311 3.43 3.98 -7.38
CA ARG A 311 3.76 4.56 -6.06
C ARG A 311 2.60 4.58 -5.06
N ALA A 312 1.36 4.58 -5.55
CA ALA A 312 0.15 4.53 -4.73
C ALA A 312 -0.27 3.10 -4.38
N LEU A 313 0.24 2.10 -5.11
CA LEU A 313 -0.15 0.70 -4.94
C LEU A 313 0.76 -0.02 -3.95
N PRO A 314 0.30 -1.16 -3.40
CA PRO A 314 1.13 -2.02 -2.57
C PRO A 314 2.43 -2.44 -3.32
N PRO A 315 3.58 -2.53 -2.62
CA PRO A 315 4.87 -2.82 -3.24
C PRO A 315 4.89 -4.10 -4.08
N GLU A 316 4.08 -5.09 -3.71
CA GLU A 316 3.95 -6.39 -4.37
C GLU A 316 3.59 -6.24 -5.85
N VAL A 317 2.79 -5.21 -6.19
CA VAL A 317 2.43 -4.93 -7.60
C VAL A 317 3.69 -4.59 -8.39
N SER A 318 4.50 -3.66 -7.90
CA SER A 318 5.75 -3.27 -8.57
C SER A 318 6.77 -4.40 -8.66
N GLN A 319 6.82 -5.26 -7.64
CA GLN A 319 7.74 -6.40 -7.55
C GLN A 319 7.36 -7.53 -8.50
N ALA A 320 6.06 -7.68 -8.82
CA ALA A 320 5.57 -8.69 -9.75
C ALA A 320 5.76 -8.29 -11.23
N VAL A 321 5.88 -6.99 -11.54
CA VAL A 321 5.96 -6.51 -12.93
C VAL A 321 7.11 -7.13 -13.75
N PRO A 322 8.35 -7.24 -13.24
CA PRO A 322 9.46 -7.78 -14.03
C PRO A 322 9.22 -9.21 -14.54
N THR A 323 8.47 -10.03 -13.81
CA THR A 323 8.17 -11.43 -14.14
C THR A 323 6.77 -11.63 -14.74
N ALA A 324 5.94 -10.59 -14.77
CA ALA A 324 4.60 -10.65 -15.34
C ALA A 324 4.63 -10.83 -16.86
N THR A 325 3.69 -11.61 -17.39
CA THR A 325 3.43 -11.75 -18.83
C THR A 325 2.83 -10.46 -19.41
N ASP A 326 2.95 -10.26 -20.73
CA ASP A 326 2.35 -9.09 -21.40
C ASP A 326 0.82 -9.04 -21.23
N ALA A 327 0.16 -10.20 -21.15
CA ALA A 327 -1.27 -10.28 -20.86
C ALA A 327 -1.61 -9.75 -19.46
N GLN A 328 -0.85 -10.15 -18.43
CA GLN A 328 -1.02 -9.65 -17.06
C GLN A 328 -0.74 -8.14 -16.96
N ILE A 329 0.33 -7.66 -17.61
CA ILE A 329 0.61 -6.23 -17.69
C ILE A 329 -0.54 -5.50 -18.40
N GLY A 330 -1.12 -6.09 -19.44
CA GLY A 330 -2.24 -5.48 -20.15
C GLY A 330 -3.51 -5.37 -19.31
N VAL A 331 -3.80 -6.34 -18.45
CA VAL A 331 -4.90 -6.24 -17.47
C VAL A 331 -4.64 -5.08 -16.50
N LEU A 332 -3.43 -4.99 -15.94
CA LEU A 332 -3.04 -3.89 -15.04
C LEU A 332 -3.19 -2.52 -15.74
N LEU A 333 -2.69 -2.40 -16.96
CA LEU A 333 -2.77 -1.14 -17.72
C LEU A 333 -4.21 -0.71 -18.00
N ARG A 334 -5.12 -1.64 -18.33
CA ARG A 334 -6.54 -1.31 -18.51
C ARG A 334 -7.15 -0.80 -17.20
N GLN A 335 -6.97 -1.52 -16.11
CA GLN A 335 -7.51 -1.13 -14.80
C GLN A 335 -7.03 0.27 -14.37
N LEU A 336 -5.74 0.56 -14.53
CA LEU A 336 -5.19 1.88 -14.20
C LEU A 336 -5.64 2.98 -15.17
N THR A 337 -5.81 2.64 -16.45
CA THR A 337 -6.34 3.57 -17.46
C THR A 337 -7.79 3.94 -17.16
N GLU A 338 -8.64 2.96 -16.86
CA GLU A 338 -10.03 3.18 -16.44
C GLU A 338 -10.08 4.08 -15.21
N ARG A 339 -9.31 3.76 -14.16
CA ARG A 339 -9.25 4.60 -12.95
C ARG A 339 -8.81 6.03 -13.26
N ASN A 340 -7.83 6.24 -14.14
CA ASN A 340 -7.40 7.57 -14.57
C ASN A 340 -8.52 8.32 -15.34
N ILE A 341 -9.21 7.64 -16.25
CA ILE A 341 -10.36 8.22 -16.98
C ILE A 341 -11.44 8.67 -16.00
N LEU A 342 -11.75 7.85 -15.00
CA LEU A 342 -12.76 8.15 -13.99
C LEU A 342 -12.39 9.35 -13.12
N LEU A 343 -11.13 9.44 -12.68
CA LEU A 343 -10.65 10.62 -11.95
C LEU A 343 -10.80 11.90 -12.78
N ARG A 344 -10.45 11.85 -14.07
CA ARG A 344 -10.65 12.99 -14.98
C ARG A 344 -12.13 13.34 -15.15
N GLN A 345 -13.02 12.36 -15.14
CA GLN A 345 -14.47 12.60 -15.19
C GLN A 345 -14.96 13.24 -13.90
N ALA A 346 -14.51 12.78 -12.73
CA ALA A 346 -14.80 13.40 -11.44
C ALA A 346 -14.33 14.87 -11.42
N ASP A 347 -13.12 15.14 -11.91
CA ASP A 347 -12.58 16.50 -12.07
C ASP A 347 -13.46 17.35 -12.98
N SER A 348 -13.83 16.81 -14.15
CA SER A 348 -14.67 17.51 -15.14
C SER A 348 -16.09 17.78 -14.61
N ALA A 349 -16.59 16.92 -13.74
CA ALA A 349 -17.87 17.09 -13.06
C ALA A 349 -17.81 18.07 -11.88
N GLY A 350 -16.63 18.62 -11.58
CA GLY A 350 -16.42 19.59 -10.51
C GLY A 350 -16.51 18.97 -9.11
N VAL A 351 -16.27 17.66 -8.97
CA VAL A 351 -16.30 16.98 -7.66
C VAL A 351 -15.19 17.53 -6.77
N GLN A 352 -15.58 18.01 -5.59
CA GLN A 352 -14.69 18.55 -4.58
C GLN A 352 -14.67 17.64 -3.36
N LEU A 353 -13.54 17.64 -2.66
CA LEU A 353 -13.44 17.07 -1.33
C LEU A 353 -14.17 17.98 -0.33
N THR A 354 -14.85 17.37 0.63
CA THR A 354 -15.53 18.06 1.73
C THR A 354 -14.54 18.55 2.78
N ASP A 355 -14.98 19.41 3.69
CA ASP A 355 -14.16 19.86 4.81
C ASP A 355 -13.73 18.68 5.73
N SER A 356 -14.59 17.68 5.89
CA SER A 356 -14.28 16.46 6.63
C SER A 356 -13.17 15.66 5.95
N ASP A 357 -13.26 15.49 4.62
CA ASP A 357 -12.21 14.80 3.86
C ASP A 357 -10.86 15.52 4.04
N TRP A 358 -10.84 16.85 3.93
CA TRP A 358 -9.63 17.62 4.15
C TRP A 358 -9.08 17.50 5.57
N ALA A 359 -9.95 17.40 6.58
CA ALA A 359 -9.51 17.15 7.95
C ALA A 359 -8.82 15.79 8.07
N ASP A 360 -9.42 14.74 7.50
CA ASP A 360 -8.87 13.38 7.52
C ASP A 360 -7.54 13.29 6.76
N LEU A 361 -7.45 13.92 5.59
CA LEU A 361 -6.21 14.02 4.81
C LEU A 361 -5.08 14.69 5.60
N ARG A 362 -5.38 15.78 6.31
CA ARG A 362 -4.38 16.48 7.15
C ARG A 362 -3.92 15.60 8.30
N VAL A 363 -4.84 14.93 9.00
CA VAL A 363 -4.51 14.01 10.09
C VAL A 363 -3.59 12.89 9.61
N ALA A 364 -3.91 12.27 8.47
CA ALA A 364 -3.11 11.20 7.87
C ALA A 364 -1.71 11.69 7.45
N HIS A 365 -1.64 12.86 6.79
CA HIS A 365 -0.39 13.48 6.37
C HIS A 365 0.50 13.83 7.56
N ASP A 366 -0.04 14.55 8.54
CA ASP A 366 0.72 15.00 9.72
C ASP A 366 1.21 13.82 10.57
N SER A 367 0.41 12.76 10.68
CA SER A 367 0.83 11.51 11.34
C SER A 367 2.04 10.90 10.66
N THR A 368 2.04 10.87 9.33
CA THR A 368 3.16 10.33 8.54
C THR A 368 4.39 11.23 8.63
N LEU A 369 4.20 12.54 8.53
CA LEU A 369 5.27 13.53 8.65
C LEU A 369 5.96 13.46 10.03
N ARG A 370 5.19 13.36 11.12
CA ARG A 370 5.73 13.20 12.47
C ARG A 370 6.57 11.94 12.64
N LYS A 371 6.23 10.82 11.98
CA LYS A 371 7.04 9.59 12.02
C LYS A 371 8.42 9.82 11.40
N VAL A 372 8.48 10.47 10.24
CA VAL A 372 9.74 10.79 9.55
C VAL A 372 10.57 11.79 10.38
N GLN A 373 9.94 12.86 10.88
CA GLN A 373 10.59 13.86 11.73
C GLN A 373 11.14 13.24 13.02
N GLY A 374 10.38 12.34 13.66
CA GLY A 374 10.80 11.61 14.84
C GLY A 374 11.99 10.68 14.56
N ALA A 375 11.99 10.00 13.41
CA ALA A 375 13.10 9.15 12.99
C ALA A 375 14.42 9.93 12.83
N LEU A 376 14.35 11.13 12.27
CA LEU A 376 15.51 12.04 12.15
C LEU A 376 15.81 12.84 13.42
N ALA A 377 14.94 12.82 14.42
CA ALA A 377 14.92 13.77 15.53
C ALA A 377 15.02 15.24 15.04
N LEU A 378 14.27 15.58 13.99
CA LEU A 378 14.43 16.83 13.25
C LEU A 378 13.08 17.48 12.93
N THR A 379 12.93 18.76 13.29
CA THR A 379 11.82 19.62 12.85
C THR A 379 12.36 20.95 12.35
N SER A 380 11.55 21.68 11.56
CA SER A 380 11.93 23.02 11.12
C SER A 380 12.13 23.98 12.30
N GLN A 381 11.36 23.84 13.38
CA GLN A 381 11.50 24.65 14.58
C GLN A 381 12.80 24.33 15.33
N ALA A 382 13.09 23.04 15.57
CA ALA A 382 14.32 22.63 16.25
C ALA A 382 15.59 23.14 15.54
N LEU A 383 15.57 23.16 14.20
CA LEU A 383 16.65 23.75 13.40
C LEU A 383 16.78 25.27 13.59
N LYS A 384 15.68 26.00 13.63
CA LYS A 384 15.67 27.45 13.88
C LYS A 384 16.20 27.78 15.27
N ASP A 385 15.81 26.99 16.27
CA ASP A 385 16.22 27.17 17.67
C ASP A 385 17.72 26.87 17.87
N SER A 386 18.26 25.91 17.11
CA SER A 386 19.63 25.41 17.29
C SER A 386 20.67 26.08 16.38
N ALA A 387 20.25 26.78 15.32
CA ALA A 387 21.15 27.39 14.35
C ALA A 387 20.61 28.69 13.74
N THR A 388 21.37 29.77 13.91
CA THR A 388 20.97 31.13 13.52
C THR A 388 21.09 31.39 12.02
N THR A 389 22.10 30.85 11.33
CA THR A 389 22.28 31.06 9.88
C THR A 389 21.67 29.93 9.02
N PRO A 390 21.25 30.22 7.78
CA PRO A 390 20.79 29.19 6.84
C PRO A 390 21.80 28.06 6.64
N GLU A 391 23.09 28.39 6.52
CA GLU A 391 24.16 27.41 6.30
C GLU A 391 24.37 26.53 7.54
N ALA A 392 24.27 27.11 8.74
CA ALA A 392 24.35 26.37 9.99
C ALA A 392 23.16 25.39 10.13
N ARG A 393 21.94 25.80 9.74
CA ARG A 393 20.77 24.92 9.72
C ARG A 393 20.95 23.75 8.75
N VAL A 394 21.49 24.01 7.55
CA VAL A 394 21.78 22.95 6.58
C VAL A 394 22.82 21.96 7.14
N ARG A 395 23.92 22.45 7.73
CA ARG A 395 24.93 21.58 8.36
C ARG A 395 24.32 20.71 9.46
N LEU A 396 23.53 21.31 10.35
CA LEU A 396 22.85 20.57 11.42
C LEU A 396 21.89 19.51 10.85
N ALA A 397 21.05 19.89 9.90
CA ALA A 397 20.14 18.98 9.22
C ALA A 397 20.87 17.77 8.59
N MET A 398 22.01 18.01 7.93
CA MET A 398 22.81 16.94 7.34
C MET A 398 23.45 16.02 8.38
N ALA A 399 23.88 16.55 9.53
CA ALA A 399 24.38 15.73 10.64
C ALA A 399 23.31 14.75 11.15
N HIS A 400 22.05 15.20 11.26
CA HIS A 400 20.93 14.33 11.63
C HIS A 400 20.67 13.24 10.58
N VAL A 401 20.69 13.59 9.29
CA VAL A 401 20.55 12.62 8.20
C VAL A 401 21.66 11.56 8.25
N GLN A 402 22.92 11.98 8.39
CA GLN A 402 24.06 11.07 8.47
C GLN A 402 23.94 10.12 9.67
N GLY A 403 23.64 10.65 10.85
CA GLY A 403 23.46 9.84 12.07
C GLY A 403 22.30 8.86 11.94
N TYR A 404 21.18 9.26 11.34
CA TYR A 404 20.06 8.36 11.08
C TYR A 404 20.44 7.23 10.11
N LEU A 405 21.10 7.56 8.99
CA LEU A 405 21.58 6.57 8.01
C LEU A 405 22.55 5.56 8.66
N ASP A 406 23.48 6.03 9.48
CA ASP A 406 24.38 5.14 10.22
C ASP A 406 23.61 4.20 11.15
N ASN A 407 22.58 4.70 11.83
CA ASN A 407 21.80 3.88 12.77
C ASN A 407 20.93 2.83 12.07
N ILE A 408 20.32 3.15 10.92
CA ILE A 408 19.47 2.18 10.22
C ILE A 408 20.27 1.04 9.58
N VAL A 409 21.48 1.31 9.06
CA VAL A 409 22.28 0.26 8.39
C VAL A 409 22.81 -0.79 9.37
N VAL A 410 22.95 -0.44 10.65
CA VAL A 410 23.30 -1.40 11.73
C VAL A 410 22.11 -1.84 12.59
N ALA A 411 20.87 -1.57 12.14
CA ALA A 411 19.63 -1.92 12.84
C ALA A 411 19.54 -1.36 14.29
N ARG A 412 20.18 -0.22 14.57
CA ARG A 412 20.00 0.53 15.84
C ARG A 412 18.74 1.37 15.86
N SER A 413 18.13 1.61 14.69
CA SER A 413 16.86 2.30 14.55
C SER A 413 16.02 1.64 13.46
N ASN A 414 14.70 1.70 13.63
CA ASN A 414 13.78 1.20 12.63
C ASN A 414 13.81 2.11 11.40
N TYR A 415 13.92 1.51 10.22
CA TYR A 415 13.79 2.24 8.97
C TYR A 415 12.35 2.74 8.81
N VAL A 416 12.21 4.05 8.63
CA VAL A 416 10.97 4.72 8.27
C VAL A 416 11.15 5.21 6.83
N PRO A 417 10.36 4.77 5.85
CA PRO A 417 10.52 5.30 4.49
C PRO A 417 9.96 6.73 4.39
N ILE A 418 10.60 7.59 3.59
CA ILE A 418 9.96 8.81 3.12
C ILE A 418 8.76 8.39 2.24
N PRO A 419 7.54 8.88 2.52
CA PRO A 419 6.38 8.54 1.71
C PRO A 419 6.62 8.86 0.24
N PRO A 420 6.26 7.98 -0.71
CA PRO A 420 6.62 8.15 -2.12
C PRO A 420 6.22 9.51 -2.71
N PHE A 421 5.00 9.98 -2.42
CA PHE A 421 4.50 11.26 -2.93
C PHE A 421 5.16 12.46 -2.26
N LEU A 422 5.61 12.33 -1.00
CA LEU A 422 6.44 13.35 -0.37
C LEU A 422 7.83 13.39 -1.01
N GLY A 423 8.43 12.22 -1.26
CA GLY A 423 9.68 12.11 -2.02
C GLY A 423 9.59 12.77 -3.39
N ASP A 424 8.51 12.51 -4.14
CA ASP A 424 8.28 13.11 -5.47
C ASP A 424 8.15 14.63 -5.39
N LEU A 425 7.38 15.15 -4.41
CA LEU A 425 7.24 16.58 -4.18
C LEU A 425 8.61 17.24 -3.90
N LEU A 426 9.43 16.61 -3.05
CA LEU A 426 10.75 17.10 -2.70
C LEU A 426 11.73 17.04 -3.89
N ARG A 427 11.74 15.93 -4.64
CA ARG A 427 12.56 15.73 -5.86
C ARG A 427 12.14 16.63 -7.02
N ALA A 428 10.91 17.12 -7.04
CA ALA A 428 10.46 18.13 -7.99
C ALA A 428 10.95 19.54 -7.61
N GLY A 429 11.12 19.82 -6.32
CA GLY A 429 11.48 21.13 -5.79
C GLY A 429 12.98 21.41 -5.64
N ALA A 430 13.85 20.44 -5.94
CA ALA A 430 15.30 20.58 -5.77
C ALA A 430 16.08 19.74 -6.80
N PRO A 431 17.29 20.16 -7.20
CA PRO A 431 18.15 19.37 -8.08
C PRO A 431 18.65 18.12 -7.35
N TRP A 432 18.73 17.00 -8.07
CA TRP A 432 19.29 15.75 -7.57
C TRP A 432 19.77 14.91 -8.76
N SER A 433 20.72 14.01 -8.52
CA SER A 433 21.24 13.09 -9.55
C SER A 433 21.81 11.82 -8.93
N VAL A 434 21.88 10.75 -9.73
CA VAL A 434 22.57 9.49 -9.41
C VAL A 434 23.64 9.25 -10.45
N ASN A 435 24.86 8.92 -10.01
CA ASN A 435 25.97 8.55 -10.88
C ASN A 435 26.06 7.03 -10.96
N GLN A 436 25.57 6.43 -12.05
CA GLN A 436 25.55 4.97 -12.20
C GLN A 436 26.94 4.33 -12.12
N ALA A 437 27.96 4.97 -12.70
CA ALA A 437 29.33 4.48 -12.57
C ALA A 437 29.84 4.58 -11.12
N GLY A 438 29.41 5.60 -10.37
CA GLY A 438 29.66 5.73 -8.94
C GLY A 438 28.97 4.65 -8.11
N ILE A 439 27.73 4.27 -8.45
CA ILE A 439 27.01 3.16 -7.79
C ILE A 439 27.72 1.83 -8.01
N VAL A 440 28.19 1.55 -9.22
CA VAL A 440 28.96 0.33 -9.53
C VAL A 440 30.25 0.28 -8.69
N ARG A 441 31.03 1.37 -8.65
CA ARG A 441 32.24 1.43 -7.82
C ARG A 441 31.93 1.26 -6.33
N ALA A 442 30.86 1.89 -5.83
CA ALA A 442 30.45 1.74 -4.43
C ALA A 442 30.02 0.30 -4.11
N SER A 443 29.39 -0.39 -5.06
CA SER A 443 29.00 -1.79 -4.95
C SER A 443 30.22 -2.72 -4.87
N GLU A 444 31.24 -2.49 -5.69
CA GLU A 444 32.51 -3.23 -5.65
C GLU A 444 33.23 -3.00 -4.31
N GLN A 445 33.42 -1.74 -3.92
CA GLN A 445 34.07 -1.36 -2.66
C GLN A 445 33.32 -1.88 -1.43
N ALA A 446 31.98 -1.90 -1.44
CA ALA A 446 31.19 -2.47 -0.35
C ALA A 446 31.46 -3.97 -0.16
N ARG A 447 31.71 -4.72 -1.24
CA ARG A 447 32.04 -6.15 -1.18
C ARG A 447 33.42 -6.35 -0.56
N GLU A 448 34.38 -5.52 -0.93
CA GLU A 448 35.72 -5.54 -0.34
C GLU A 448 35.69 -5.24 1.16
N LEU A 449 34.95 -4.20 1.57
CA LEU A 449 34.77 -3.86 2.99
C LEU A 449 34.14 -5.00 3.79
N ARG A 450 33.12 -5.67 3.22
CA ARG A 450 32.47 -6.81 3.87
C ARG A 450 33.41 -8.01 3.97
N ALA A 451 34.14 -8.33 2.89
CA ALA A 451 35.12 -9.41 2.89
C ALA A 451 36.22 -9.18 3.94
N GLN A 452 36.76 -7.96 4.04
CA GLN A 452 37.74 -7.60 5.06
C GLN A 452 37.18 -7.77 6.49
N SER A 453 35.95 -7.30 6.74
CA SER A 453 35.30 -7.49 8.04
C SER A 453 35.08 -8.96 8.39
N ASP A 454 34.74 -9.80 7.41
CA ASP A 454 34.53 -11.23 7.63
C ASP A 454 35.86 -11.96 7.85
N SER A 455 36.91 -11.60 7.11
CA SER A 455 38.28 -12.09 7.36
C SER A 455 38.78 -11.76 8.76
N LEU A 456 38.50 -10.54 9.27
CA LEU A 456 38.85 -10.14 10.63
C LEU A 456 38.05 -10.87 11.73
N ARG A 457 36.83 -11.34 11.42
CA ARG A 457 36.03 -12.18 12.34
C ARG A 457 36.45 -13.65 12.33
N GLY A 458 37.07 -14.12 11.24
CA GLY A 458 37.54 -15.49 11.05
C GLY A 458 38.92 -15.78 11.64
N VAL A 459 39.64 -14.78 12.16
CA VAL A 459 40.92 -14.98 12.86
C VAL A 459 40.65 -15.57 14.25
N PRO A 460 41.13 -16.79 14.58
CA PRO A 460 41.10 -17.27 15.95
C PRO A 460 41.87 -16.28 16.82
N ARG A 461 41.26 -15.76 17.89
CA ARG A 461 42.02 -15.04 18.91
C ARG A 461 43.15 -15.97 19.35
N PRO A 462 44.42 -15.55 19.36
CA PRO A 462 45.47 -16.39 19.91
C PRO A 462 45.04 -16.77 21.32
N ASN A 463 44.96 -18.07 21.59
CA ASN A 463 44.85 -18.56 22.96
C ASN A 463 45.93 -17.85 23.76
N ASN A 464 45.60 -17.38 24.96
CA ASN A 464 46.56 -16.86 25.93
C ASN A 464 47.71 -17.87 26.11
N GLU A 465 48.75 -17.76 25.29
CA GLU A 465 50.06 -18.28 25.63
C GLU A 465 50.57 -17.39 26.74
N LEU A 466 50.56 -17.95 27.95
CA LEU A 466 51.25 -17.38 29.08
C LEU A 466 52.72 -17.17 28.68
N ALA A 467 53.26 -16.00 29.03
CA ALA A 467 54.67 -15.69 28.82
C ALA A 467 55.58 -16.83 29.34
N PRO A 468 56.73 -17.10 28.69
CA PRO A 468 57.63 -18.18 29.09
C PRO A 468 57.97 -18.08 30.58
N GLY A 469 57.62 -19.12 31.35
CA GLY A 469 57.92 -19.20 32.79
C GLY A 469 56.73 -19.17 33.74
N VAL A 470 55.49 -18.98 33.29
CA VAL A 470 54.32 -19.00 34.19
C VAL A 470 53.55 -20.32 34.11
N ARG A 471 53.61 -21.13 35.17
CA ARG A 471 52.77 -22.34 35.32
C ARG A 471 51.40 -21.97 35.91
N ARG A 472 50.32 -22.56 35.38
CA ARG A 472 48.98 -22.46 35.98
C ARG A 472 48.94 -23.15 37.35
N ALA A 473 48.24 -22.54 38.30
CA ALA A 473 47.99 -23.12 39.61
C ALA A 473 47.20 -24.45 39.48
N PRO A 474 47.47 -25.46 40.34
CA PRO A 474 46.73 -26.72 40.31
C PRO A 474 45.24 -26.47 40.60
N GLY A 475 44.37 -27.03 39.77
CA GLY A 475 42.93 -27.04 40.02
C GLY A 475 42.55 -27.91 41.23
N PRO A 476 41.38 -27.69 41.85
CA PRO A 476 40.95 -28.43 43.02
C PRO A 476 40.67 -29.91 42.68
N ALA A 477 40.80 -30.77 43.70
CA ALA A 477 40.66 -32.22 43.57
C ALA A 477 39.26 -32.65 43.05
N PRO A 478 39.18 -33.72 42.24
CA PRO A 478 37.93 -34.18 41.65
C PRO A 478 36.96 -34.77 42.69
N VAL A 479 35.67 -34.50 42.52
CA VAL A 479 34.58 -35.02 43.36
C VAL A 479 34.24 -36.47 42.94
N PRO A 480 34.05 -37.42 43.87
CA PRO A 480 33.72 -38.81 43.53
C PRO A 480 32.32 -38.94 42.91
N GLY A 481 32.23 -39.67 41.78
CA GLY A 481 31.01 -39.88 41.02
C GLY A 481 29.98 -40.76 41.74
N ARG A 482 28.69 -40.42 41.60
CA ARG A 482 27.57 -41.28 42.02
C ARG A 482 27.43 -42.49 41.07
N PRO A 483 27.19 -43.70 41.59
CA PRO A 483 27.04 -44.90 40.77
C PRO A 483 25.69 -44.92 40.04
N ARG A 484 25.71 -45.31 38.76
CA ARG A 484 24.52 -45.58 37.95
C ARG A 484 23.87 -46.89 38.42
N ARG A 485 22.56 -46.89 38.64
CA ARG A 485 21.76 -48.13 38.76
C ARG A 485 21.26 -48.61 37.39
N PRO A 486 21.07 -49.93 37.21
CA PRO A 486 21.08 -50.57 35.90
C PRO A 486 19.68 -50.71 35.27
N GLN A 487 19.70 -50.60 33.94
CA GLN A 487 18.75 -50.97 32.87
C GLN A 487 17.25 -50.90 33.12
#